data_AF-A0A2E9SHW6-F1
#
_entry.id   AF-A0A2E9SHW6-F1
#
_cell.length_a   1.000
_cell.length_b   1.000
_cell.length_c   1.000
_cell.angle_alpha   90.00
_cell.angle_beta   90.00
_cell.angle_gamma   90.00
#
_symmetry.space_group_name_H-M   'P 1'
#
loop_
_entity.id
_entity.type
_entity.pdbx_description
1 polymer ?
#
loop_
_entity_poly.entity_id
_entity_poly.type
_entity_poly.pdbx_seq_one_letter_code
_entity_poly.pdbx_strand_id
1 'polypeptide(L)' 'KTNREIGEILEMSPRTVNKHLETVFPKLGVENRTAAAAAALKVLASV' A
#
# COMPACT_ATOMS: atom_id res chain seq x y z
N LYS A 1 6.62 5.88 3.15
CA LYS A 1 5.77 6.82 3.90
C LYS A 1 4.91 6.06 4.89
N THR A 2 4.72 6.62 6.07
CA THR A 2 3.82 6.12 7.12
C THR A 2 2.35 6.30 6.69
N ASN A 3 1.42 5.63 7.37
CA ASN A 3 -0.01 5.82 7.07
C ASN A 3 -0.48 7.25 7.34
N ARG A 4 0.17 7.96 8.27
CA ARG A 4 -0.14 9.37 8.56
C ARG A 4 0.22 10.27 7.39
N GLU A 5 1.46 10.18 6.92
CA GLU A 5 1.93 10.95 5.76
C GLU A 5 1.12 10.64 4.50
N ILE A 6 0.75 9.37 4.27
CA ILE A 6 -0.07 8.99 3.13
C ILE A 6 -1.48 9.55 3.26
N GLY A 7 -2.06 9.50 4.47
CA GLY A 7 -3.36 10.07 4.74
C GLY A 7 -3.39 11.58 4.49
N GLU A 8 -2.36 12.30 4.96
CA GLU A 8 -2.19 13.74 4.70
C GLU A 8 -2.10 14.03 3.19
N ILE A 9 -1.31 13.27 2.42
CA ILE A 9 -1.16 13.46 0.96
C ILE A 9 -2.46 13.18 0.20
N LEU A 10 -3.22 12.18 0.64
CA LEU A 10 -4.44 11.73 -0.03
C LEU A 10 -5.72 12.30 0.60
N GLU A 11 -5.61 13.32 1.47
CA GLU A 11 -6.72 13.95 2.19
C GLU A 11 -7.66 12.96 2.89
N MET A 12 -7.08 11.91 3.51
CA MET A 12 -7.83 10.85 4.20
C MET A 12 -7.22 10.48 5.55
N SER A 13 -8.01 9.81 6.39
CA SER A 13 -7.51 9.39 7.70
C SER A 13 -6.42 8.32 7.59
N PRO A 14 -5.42 8.30 8.49
CA PRO A 14 -4.41 7.23 8.54
C PRO A 14 -5.03 5.83 8.71
N ARG A 15 -6.22 5.77 9.34
CA ARG A 15 -7.00 4.53 9.50
C ARG A 15 -7.61 4.05 8.18
N THR A 16 -8.04 4.97 7.32
CA THR A 16 -8.53 4.66 5.96
C THR A 16 -7.41 4.02 5.13
N VAL A 17 -6.19 4.59 5.18
CA VAL A 17 -5.00 3.99 4.55
C VAL A 17 -4.75 2.58 5.07
N ASN A 18 -4.81 2.38 6.40
CA ASN A 18 -4.66 1.04 6.98
C ASN A 18 -5.70 0.06 6.45
N LYS A 19 -6.97 0.49 6.35
CA LYS A 19 -8.05 -0.36 5.86
C LYS A 19 -7.88 -0.76 4.40
N HIS A 20 -7.34 0.14 3.57
CA HIS A 20 -6.96 -0.21 2.21
C HIS A 20 -5.85 -1.26 2.18
N LEU A 21 -4.81 -1.12 3.01
CA LEU A 21 -3.71 -2.10 3.08
C LEU A 21 -4.20 -3.49 3.50
N GLU A 22 -5.11 -3.58 4.48
CA GLU A 22 -5.77 -4.84 4.88
C GLU A 22 -6.46 -5.54 3.70
N THR A 23 -6.94 -4.79 2.71
CA THR A 23 -7.62 -5.34 1.53
C THR A 23 -6.65 -5.61 0.38
N VAL A 24 -5.61 -4.78 0.22
CA VAL A 24 -4.63 -4.89 -0.87
C VAL A 24 -3.70 -6.07 -0.67
N PHE A 25 -3.21 -6.29 0.55
CA PHE A 25 -2.27 -7.39 0.86
C PHE A 25 -2.79 -8.78 0.45
N PRO A 26 -4.00 -9.22 0.87
CA PRO A 26 -4.51 -10.52 0.45
C PRO A 26 -4.77 -10.61 -1.06
N LYS A 27 -5.18 -9.51 -1.71
CA LYS A 27 -5.38 -9.47 -3.17
C LYS A 27 -4.07 -9.65 -3.95
N LEU A 28 -2.96 -9.20 -3.38
CA LEU A 28 -1.63 -9.35 -3.95
C LEU A 28 -0.93 -10.64 -3.48
N GLY A 29 -1.52 -11.40 -2.56
CA GLY A 29 -0.90 -12.59 -1.98
C GLY A 29 0.34 -12.29 -1.13
N VAL A 30 0.41 -11.10 -0.51
CA VAL A 30 1.56 -10.66 0.30
C VAL A 30 1.13 -10.36 1.74
N GLU A 31 2.07 -10.44 2.68
CA GLU A 31 1.77 -10.29 4.12
C GLU A 31 2.12 -8.91 4.67
N ASN A 32 2.90 -8.10 3.94
CA ASN A 32 3.38 -6.83 4.44
C ASN A 32 3.62 -5.78 3.34
N ARG A 33 3.82 -4.54 3.79
CA ARG A 33 4.01 -3.36 2.93
C ARG A 33 5.24 -3.49 2.03
N THR A 34 6.35 -4.03 2.53
CA THR A 34 7.60 -4.14 1.76
C THR A 34 7.41 -5.09 0.58
N ALA A 35 6.78 -6.24 0.81
CA ALA A 35 6.46 -7.20 -0.24
C ALA A 35 5.48 -6.61 -1.27
N ALA A 36 4.44 -5.90 -0.82
CA ALA A 36 3.50 -5.23 -1.72
C ALA A 36 4.19 -4.18 -2.62
N ALA A 37 5.08 -3.37 -2.04
CA ALA A 37 5.85 -2.36 -2.79
C ALA A 37 6.79 -3.01 -3.81
N ALA A 38 7.49 -4.09 -3.43
CA ALA A 38 8.36 -4.83 -4.34
C ALA A 38 7.58 -5.46 -5.50
N ALA A 39 6.40 -6.03 -5.24
CA ALA A 39 5.52 -6.55 -6.28
C ALA A 39 5.08 -5.47 -7.27
N ALA A 40 4.64 -4.31 -6.77
CA ALA A 40 4.25 -3.18 -7.60
C ALA A 40 5.42 -2.66 -8.47
N LEU A 41 6.62 -2.54 -7.89
CA LEU A 41 7.82 -2.10 -8.63
C LEU A 41 8.20 -3.05 -9.76
N LYS A 42 8.06 -4.38 -9.56
CA LYS A 42 8.31 -5.36 -10.63
C LYS A 42 7.38 -5.15 -11.82
N VAL A 43 6.09 -4.88 -11.56
CA VAL A 43 5.10 -4.61 -12.61
C VAL A 43 5.41 -3.28 -13.32
N LEU A 44 5.73 -2.23 -12.57
CA LEU A 44 6.08 -0.92 -13.11
C LEU A 44 7.39 -0.92 -13.92
N ALA A 45 8.31 -1.84 -13.64
CA ALA A 45 9.55 -1.99 -14.40
C ALA A 45 9.39 -2.85 -15.66
N SER A 46 8.28 -3.57 -15.79
CA SER A 46 7.96 -4.41 -16.95
C SER A 46 7.06 -3.71 -17.99
N VAL A 47 6.69 -2.46 -17.75
CA VAL A 47 5.88 -1.63 -18.67
C VAL A 47 6.73 -0.63 -19.44
#